data_AF-A0A318HW19-F1
#
_entry.id   AF-A0A318HW19-F1
#
_cell.length_a   1.000
_cell.length_b   1.000
_cell.length_c   1.000
_cell.angle_alpha   90.00
_cell.angle_beta   90.00
_cell.angle_gamma   90.00
#
_symmetry.space_group_name_H-M   'P 1'
#
loop_
_entity.id
_entity.type
_entity.pdbx_description
1 polymer ?
#
loop_
_entity_poly.entity_id
_entity_poly.type
_entity_poly.pdbx_seq_one_letter_code
_entity_poly.pdbx_strand_id
1 'polypeptide(L)'
;MRTKIIVFLLSFYLPCLGQVAIDNDCGFRSCRIFGRVVLTVLGLNTVREMLEHNQRLTLWLNIDSLGYVLSVKKAGGEMPQPQHEEAVSKLKSYFQQNMVRMPICYALQDIDRTYEEQLKLAIESFRESGPRTIIAFFPGELPLRYKIAKNSGYKGSMLDYLLLKLNEQEIPIKKKVRVHGKKDIFVKP
;
A
#
# COMPACT_ATOMS: atom_id res chain seq x y z
N MET A 1 22.10 -47.77 -11.83
CA MET A 1 22.35 -46.32 -11.74
C MET A 1 21.03 -45.60 -11.84
N ARG A 2 20.57 -44.92 -10.78
CA ARG A 2 19.30 -44.17 -10.78
C ARG A 2 19.61 -42.68 -10.87
N THR A 3 19.23 -42.10 -12.00
CA THR A 3 19.26 -40.66 -12.29
C THR A 3 18.38 -39.94 -11.26
N LYS A 4 18.98 -39.19 -10.34
CA LYS A 4 18.25 -38.35 -9.39
C LYS A 4 17.88 -37.05 -10.10
N ILE A 5 16.60 -36.95 -10.47
CA ILE A 5 15.96 -35.70 -10.87
C ILE A 5 16.02 -34.76 -9.66
N ILE A 6 16.84 -33.72 -9.75
CA ILE A 6 16.80 -32.58 -8.82
C ILE A 6 15.55 -31.79 -9.21
N VAL A 7 14.45 -32.10 -8.52
CA VAL A 7 13.23 -31.31 -8.59
C VAL A 7 13.57 -29.95 -8.01
N PHE A 8 13.62 -28.93 -8.88
CA PHE A 8 13.56 -27.52 -8.51
C PHE A 8 12.17 -27.26 -7.91
N LEU A 9 12.01 -27.67 -6.64
CA LEU A 9 10.91 -27.23 -5.80
C LEU A 9 11.15 -25.76 -5.54
N LEU A 10 10.51 -24.95 -6.39
CA LEU A 10 10.14 -23.57 -6.17
C LEU A 10 9.96 -23.35 -4.67
N SER A 11 10.98 -22.73 -4.11
CA SER A 11 11.18 -22.51 -2.69
C SER A 11 10.19 -21.44 -2.25
N PHE A 12 8.94 -21.85 -2.09
CA PHE A 12 7.94 -21.20 -1.25
C PHE A 12 8.41 -21.32 0.21
N TYR A 13 9.45 -20.57 0.56
CA TYR A 13 9.81 -20.28 1.95
C TYR A 13 9.51 -18.80 2.19
N LEU A 14 8.30 -18.55 2.68
CA LEU A 14 8.09 -17.57 3.75
C LEU A 14 8.05 -18.41 5.04
N PRO A 15 8.79 -18.03 6.09
CA PRO A 15 8.43 -16.86 6.87
C PRO A 15 9.61 -15.94 7.26
N CYS A 16 9.29 -14.69 7.59
CA CYS A 16 10.20 -13.62 8.06
C CYS A 16 11.27 -14.04 9.09
N LEU A 17 12.52 -13.57 8.91
CA LEU A 17 13.49 -13.27 9.98
C LEU A 17 14.43 -12.10 9.59
N GLY A 18 13.91 -11.10 8.87
CA GLY A 18 14.42 -9.73 9.00
C GLY A 18 13.39 -9.01 9.84
N GLN A 19 13.78 -8.35 10.93
CA GLN A 19 12.86 -7.51 11.70
C GLN A 19 12.29 -6.47 10.72
N VAL A 20 11.07 -6.64 10.22
CA VAL A 20 10.37 -5.56 9.52
C VAL A 20 9.90 -4.56 10.58
N ALA A 21 10.86 -3.84 11.15
CA ALA A 21 10.63 -2.86 12.18
C ALA A 21 10.52 -1.48 11.53
N ILE A 22 9.32 -1.17 11.07
CA ILE A 22 8.78 0.17 11.21
C ILE A 22 7.47 0.00 11.93
N ASP A 23 7.27 0.75 13.03
CA ASP A 23 6.05 0.90 13.83
C ASP A 23 4.95 -0.06 13.38
N ASN A 24 4.59 -1.02 14.25
CA ASN A 24 3.59 -2.10 14.11
C ASN A 24 2.31 -1.75 13.30
N ASP A 25 2.05 -0.47 13.05
CA ASP A 25 1.01 0.09 12.20
C ASP A 25 1.41 0.39 10.72
N CYS A 26 2.62 0.09 10.22
CA CYS A 26 3.03 0.46 8.83
C CYS A 26 2.10 -0.17 7.77
N GLY A 27 1.80 -1.46 7.90
CA GLY A 27 0.88 -2.17 7.00
C GLY A 27 -0.53 -1.60 7.05
N PHE A 28 -1.03 -1.29 8.25
CA PHE A 28 -2.35 -0.70 8.41
C PHE A 28 -2.42 0.77 7.94
N ARG A 29 -1.37 1.58 8.11
CA ARG A 29 -1.27 2.91 7.49
C ARG A 29 -1.32 2.84 5.97
N SER A 30 -0.59 1.91 5.36
CA SER A 30 -0.64 1.68 3.92
C SER A 30 -2.07 1.34 3.47
N CYS A 31 -2.74 0.44 4.20
CA CYS A 31 -4.14 0.08 4.00
C CYS A 31 -5.08 1.30 4.12
N ARG A 32 -4.89 2.17 5.12
CA ARG A 32 -5.71 3.39 5.30
C ARG A 32 -5.49 4.39 4.17
N ILE A 33 -4.24 4.67 3.80
CA ILE A 33 -3.93 5.59 2.70
C ILE A 33 -4.55 5.07 1.40
N PHE A 34 -4.35 3.80 1.08
CA PHE A 34 -4.91 3.22 -0.14
C PHE A 34 -6.44 3.13 -0.07
N GLY A 35 -7.02 2.78 1.08
CA GLY A 35 -8.46 2.77 1.31
C GLY A 35 -9.11 4.14 1.11
N ARG A 36 -8.46 5.23 1.53
CA ARG A 36 -8.91 6.60 1.22
C ARG A 36 -8.87 6.89 -0.27
N VAL A 37 -7.82 6.47 -0.97
CA VAL A 37 -7.74 6.64 -2.44
C VAL A 37 -8.86 5.87 -3.12
N VAL A 38 -9.05 4.60 -2.80
CA VAL A 38 -10.12 3.76 -3.36
C VAL A 38 -11.50 4.37 -3.08
N LEU A 39 -11.76 4.80 -1.84
CA LEU A 39 -13.02 5.47 -1.49
C LEU A 39 -13.24 6.78 -2.25
N THR A 40 -12.18 7.58 -2.41
CA THR A 40 -12.26 8.86 -3.14
C THR A 40 -12.52 8.65 -4.62
N VAL A 41 -11.93 7.61 -5.22
CA VAL A 41 -11.95 7.38 -6.67
C VAL A 41 -13.15 6.56 -7.12
N LEU A 42 -13.55 5.56 -6.34
CA LEU A 42 -14.63 4.63 -6.68
C LEU A 42 -15.95 5.01 -6.00
N GLY A 43 -15.90 5.78 -4.91
CA GLY A 43 -17.07 6.19 -4.16
C GLY A 43 -17.54 5.17 -3.12
N LEU A 44 -18.45 5.63 -2.26
CA LEU A 44 -18.91 4.89 -1.09
C LEU A 44 -19.61 3.57 -1.44
N ASN A 45 -20.45 3.57 -2.48
CA ASN A 45 -21.25 2.40 -2.85
C ASN A 45 -20.37 1.25 -3.35
N THR A 46 -19.43 1.53 -4.26
CA THR A 46 -18.48 0.51 -4.73
C THR A 46 -17.62 -0.02 -3.58
N VAL A 47 -17.13 0.85 -2.69
CA VAL A 47 -16.38 0.40 -1.52
C VAL A 47 -17.22 -0.49 -0.60
N ARG A 48 -18.51 -0.14 -0.37
CA ARG A 48 -19.43 -0.99 0.40
C ARG A 48 -19.54 -2.38 -0.20
N GLU A 49 -19.82 -2.46 -1.51
CA GLU A 49 -19.94 -3.73 -2.22
C GLU A 49 -18.66 -4.56 -2.14
N MET A 50 -17.50 -3.91 -2.31
CA MET A 50 -16.21 -4.58 -2.19
C MET A 50 -16.02 -5.21 -0.81
N LEU A 51 -16.39 -4.50 0.26
CA LEU A 51 -16.25 -5.01 1.63
C LEU A 51 -17.25 -6.13 1.95
N GLU A 52 -18.51 -5.98 1.53
CA GLU A 52 -19.57 -6.96 1.77
C GLU A 52 -19.34 -8.27 1.03
N HIS A 53 -18.76 -8.21 -0.18
CA HIS A 53 -18.49 -9.38 -1.02
C HIS A 53 -17.02 -9.82 -0.98
N ASN A 54 -16.21 -9.29 -0.05
CA ASN A 54 -14.79 -9.59 0.09
C ASN A 54 -14.00 -9.44 -1.24
N GLN A 55 -14.39 -8.49 -2.08
CA GLN A 55 -13.68 -8.22 -3.33
C GLN A 55 -12.37 -7.48 -3.03
N ARG A 56 -11.31 -7.92 -3.71
CA ARG A 56 -9.98 -7.38 -3.51
C ARG A 56 -9.51 -6.61 -4.72
N LEU A 57 -8.76 -5.55 -4.45
CA LEU A 57 -8.04 -4.79 -5.45
C LEU A 57 -6.57 -4.68 -5.05
N THR A 58 -5.69 -5.02 -5.97
CA THR A 58 -4.24 -4.98 -5.78
C THR A 58 -3.60 -4.14 -6.87
N LEU A 59 -2.78 -3.16 -6.48
CA LEU A 59 -2.00 -2.35 -7.40
C LEU A 59 -0.50 -2.48 -7.12
N TRP A 60 0.27 -2.69 -8.18
CA TRP A 60 1.73 -2.57 -8.15
C TRP A 60 2.08 -1.12 -8.48
N LEU A 61 2.47 -0.37 -7.47
CA LEU A 61 2.77 1.06 -7.57
C LEU A 61 4.28 1.24 -7.75
N ASN A 62 4.68 2.00 -8.77
CA ASN A 62 6.03 2.53 -8.85
C ASN A 62 6.10 3.78 -7.97
N ILE A 63 7.01 3.82 -7.01
CA ILE A 63 7.19 4.94 -6.08
C ILE A 63 8.61 5.50 -6.18
N ASP A 64 8.77 6.78 -5.84
CA ASP A 64 10.10 7.38 -5.67
C ASP A 64 10.72 7.06 -4.29
N SER A 65 11.93 7.57 -4.06
CA SER A 65 12.68 7.41 -2.81
C SER A 65 12.02 8.04 -1.57
N LEU A 66 11.00 8.89 -1.76
CA LEU A 66 10.25 9.53 -0.68
C LEU A 66 8.89 8.85 -0.43
N GLY A 67 8.51 7.89 -1.27
CA GLY A 67 7.26 7.15 -1.19
C GLY A 67 6.13 7.72 -2.06
N TYR A 68 6.39 8.72 -2.90
CA TYR A 68 5.37 9.25 -3.79
C TYR A 68 5.11 8.31 -4.96
N VAL A 69 3.82 8.08 -5.24
CA VAL A 69 3.39 7.25 -6.37
C VAL A 69 3.65 7.97 -7.69
N LEU A 70 4.51 7.35 -8.51
CA LEU A 70 4.86 7.79 -9.86
C LEU A 70 3.88 7.21 -10.89
N SER A 71 3.57 5.91 -10.80
CA SER A 71 2.68 5.22 -11.74
C SER A 71 2.13 3.90 -11.19
N VAL A 72 1.09 3.38 -11.83
CA VAL A 72 0.57 2.03 -11.60
C VAL A 72 1.11 1.12 -12.70
N LYS A 73 1.95 0.13 -12.34
CA LYS A 73 2.54 -0.83 -13.28
C LYS A 73 1.58 -1.94 -13.66
N LYS A 74 0.89 -2.48 -12.66
CA LYS A 74 -0.01 -3.63 -12.80
C LYS A 74 -1.16 -3.50 -11.83
N ALA A 75 -2.29 -4.09 -12.19
CA ALA A 75 -3.42 -4.29 -11.31
C ALA A 75 -3.81 -5.77 -11.29
N GLY A 76 -4.38 -6.20 -10.18
CA GLY A 76 -5.02 -7.50 -9.99
C GLY A 76 -6.18 -7.33 -9.01
N GLY A 77 -6.94 -8.40 -8.78
CA GLY A 77 -8.08 -8.33 -7.89
C GLY A 77 -9.12 -9.40 -8.21
N GLU A 78 -10.11 -9.46 -7.33
CA GLU A 78 -11.24 -10.39 -7.37
C GLU A 78 -12.55 -9.64 -7.72
N MET A 79 -12.44 -8.40 -8.22
CA MET A 79 -13.59 -7.62 -8.69
C MET A 79 -14.11 -8.17 -10.04
N PRO A 80 -15.44 -8.18 -10.27
CA PRO A 80 -16.03 -8.59 -11.55
C PRO A 80 -15.57 -7.73 -12.73
N GLN A 81 -15.52 -8.33 -13.92
CA GLN A 81 -15.42 -7.55 -15.16
C GLN A 81 -16.82 -7.07 -15.60
N PRO A 82 -16.97 -5.85 -16.14
CA PRO A 82 -15.92 -4.87 -16.51
C PRO A 82 -15.51 -3.91 -15.38
N GLN A 83 -16.06 -4.05 -14.17
CA GLN A 83 -15.87 -3.11 -13.05
C GLN A 83 -14.41 -2.99 -12.62
N HIS A 84 -13.65 -4.09 -12.67
CA HIS A 84 -12.22 -4.09 -12.36
C HIS A 84 -11.43 -3.18 -13.29
N GLU A 85 -11.63 -3.28 -14.61
CA GLU A 85 -10.92 -2.45 -15.59
C GLU A 85 -11.25 -0.96 -15.43
N GLU A 86 -12.52 -0.63 -15.21
CA GLU A 86 -12.96 0.74 -14.97
C GLU A 86 -12.32 1.31 -13.69
N ALA A 87 -12.34 0.55 -12.59
CA ALA A 87 -11.73 0.95 -11.33
C ALA A 87 -10.22 1.21 -11.49
N VAL A 88 -9.52 0.31 -12.17
CA VAL A 88 -8.08 0.45 -12.44
C VAL A 88 -7.79 1.68 -13.32
N SER A 89 -8.61 1.95 -14.33
CA SER A 89 -8.47 3.13 -15.19
C SER A 89 -8.64 4.43 -14.41
N LYS A 90 -9.67 4.52 -13.55
CA LYS A 90 -9.90 5.67 -12.67
C LYS A 90 -8.75 5.88 -11.70
N LEU A 91 -8.25 4.81 -11.08
CA LEU A 91 -7.12 4.87 -10.14
C LEU A 91 -5.81 5.29 -10.81
N LYS A 92 -5.52 4.77 -12.02
CA LYS A 92 -4.39 5.24 -12.83
C LYS A 92 -4.46 6.75 -13.07
N SER A 93 -5.62 7.23 -13.50
CA SER A 93 -5.86 8.66 -13.75
C SER A 93 -5.68 9.48 -12.47
N TYR A 94 -6.16 8.98 -11.33
CA TYR A 94 -6.00 9.64 -10.04
C TYR A 94 -4.53 9.80 -9.63
N PHE A 95 -3.71 8.75 -9.73
CA PHE A 95 -2.28 8.83 -9.40
C PHE A 95 -1.47 9.69 -10.40
N GLN A 96 -1.95 9.87 -11.62
CA GLN A 96 -1.36 10.82 -12.57
C GLN A 96 -1.63 12.29 -12.19
N GLN A 97 -2.74 12.56 -11.50
CA GLN A 97 -3.19 13.90 -11.13
C GLN A 97 -2.87 14.28 -9.69
N ASN A 98 -2.61 13.31 -8.82
CA ASN A 98 -2.41 13.52 -7.39
C ASN A 98 -1.08 12.95 -6.92
N MET A 99 -0.44 13.65 -5.99
CA MET A 99 0.68 13.16 -5.21
C MET A 99 0.13 12.41 -4.01
N VAL A 100 0.21 11.09 -4.09
CA VAL A 100 -0.10 10.20 -2.96
C VAL A 100 1.23 9.69 -2.43
N ARG A 101 1.47 9.90 -1.13
CA ARG A 101 2.65 9.35 -0.46
C ARG A 101 2.26 8.07 0.27
N MET A 102 2.80 6.94 -0.17
CA MET A 102 2.67 5.66 0.53
C MET A 102 3.74 5.57 1.62
N PRO A 103 3.44 4.93 2.78
CA PRO A 103 4.44 4.70 3.79
C PRO A 103 5.40 3.62 3.27
N ILE A 104 6.70 3.84 3.45
CA ILE A 104 7.72 2.86 3.11
C ILE A 104 7.96 2.05 4.37
N CYS A 105 7.77 0.73 4.32
CA CYS A 105 8.07 -0.18 5.42
C CYS A 105 9.49 -0.75 5.21
N TYR A 106 10.37 -0.55 6.19
CA TYR A 106 11.78 -0.94 6.18
C TYR A 106 11.94 -2.25 6.95
N ALA A 107 12.72 -3.16 6.37
CA ALA A 107 13.25 -4.30 7.09
C ALA A 107 14.58 -3.89 7.72
N LEU A 108 14.61 -3.87 9.04
CA LEU A 108 15.83 -3.74 9.82
C LEU A 108 16.52 -5.10 9.89
N GLN A 109 17.84 -5.08 9.77
CA GLN A 109 18.67 -6.28 9.89
C GLN A 109 19.06 -6.44 11.35
N ASP A 110 18.91 -7.63 11.90
CA ASP A 110 19.33 -7.95 13.27
C ASP A 110 20.87 -8.01 13.34
N ILE A 111 21.48 -6.84 13.50
CA ILE A 111 22.93 -6.63 13.63
C ILE A 111 23.21 -5.90 14.94
N ASP A 112 24.42 -6.02 15.48
CA ASP A 112 24.92 -5.36 16.71
C ASP A 112 24.96 -3.82 16.59
N ARG A 113 23.84 -3.20 16.26
CA ARG A 113 23.59 -1.78 16.08
C ARG A 113 22.29 -1.41 16.76
N THR A 114 22.17 -0.16 17.18
CA THR A 114 20.94 0.36 17.76
C THR A 114 19.80 0.44 16.73
N TYR A 115 18.56 0.46 17.20
CA TYR A 115 17.36 0.63 16.36
C TYR A 115 17.47 1.85 15.43
N GLU A 116 17.91 2.99 15.97
CA GLU A 116 18.02 4.25 15.22
C GLU A 116 19.08 4.17 14.10
N GLU A 117 20.20 3.50 14.35
CA GLU A 117 21.23 3.28 13.33
C GLU A 117 20.73 2.36 12.22
N GLN A 118 20.05 1.28 12.57
CA GLN A 118 19.46 0.37 11.59
C GLN A 118 18.41 1.09 10.73
N LEU A 119 17.54 1.89 11.36
CA LEU A 119 16.51 2.67 10.67
C LEU A 119 17.13 3.70 9.73
N LYS A 120 18.15 4.43 10.18
CA LYS A 120 18.87 5.40 9.35
C LYS A 120 19.46 4.73 8.10
N LEU A 121 20.13 3.59 8.26
CA LEU A 121 20.73 2.85 7.16
C LEU A 121 19.70 2.31 6.17
N ALA A 122 18.55 1.83 6.67
CA ALA A 122 17.48 1.36 5.81
C ALA A 122 16.86 2.52 4.99
N ILE A 123 16.71 3.70 5.61
CA ILE A 123 16.25 4.92 4.93
C ILE A 123 17.26 5.35 3.85
N GLU A 124 18.54 5.40 4.18
CA GLU A 124 19.62 5.78 3.25
C GLU A 124 19.70 4.81 2.08
N SER A 125 19.73 3.49 2.35
CA SER A 125 19.73 2.45 1.33
C SER A 125 18.53 2.54 0.40
N PHE A 126 17.33 2.78 0.94
CA PHE A 126 16.14 2.97 0.11
C PHE A 126 16.25 4.20 -0.77
N ARG A 127 16.73 5.33 -0.21
CA ARG A 127 16.88 6.59 -0.94
C ARG A 127 17.84 6.49 -2.12
N GLU A 128 18.95 5.79 -1.93
CA GLU A 128 19.98 5.59 -2.95
C GLU A 128 19.54 4.61 -4.05
N SER A 129 18.58 3.74 -3.75
CA SER A 129 18.15 2.69 -4.66
C SER A 129 17.24 3.11 -5.82
N GLY A 130 16.84 4.39 -5.87
CA GLY A 130 15.96 4.92 -6.90
C GLY A 130 14.51 4.41 -6.81
N PRO A 131 13.73 4.50 -7.90
CA PRO A 131 12.32 4.09 -7.89
C PRO A 131 12.12 2.60 -7.60
N ARG A 132 11.12 2.30 -6.77
CA ARG A 132 10.78 0.93 -6.35
C ARG A 132 9.34 0.57 -6.69
N THR A 133 9.08 -0.72 -6.85
CA THR A 133 7.72 -1.22 -6.94
C THR A 133 7.26 -1.69 -5.57
N ILE A 134 6.16 -1.13 -5.08
CA ILE A 134 5.46 -1.62 -3.89
C ILE A 134 4.09 -2.17 -4.27
N ILE A 135 3.49 -2.94 -3.38
CA ILE A 135 2.14 -3.48 -3.60
C ILE A 135 1.19 -2.85 -2.59
N ALA A 136 0.11 -2.26 -3.09
CA ALA A 136 -1.00 -1.73 -2.30
C ALA A 136 -2.21 -2.64 -2.47
N PHE A 137 -2.85 -2.99 -1.35
CA PHE A 137 -3.98 -3.91 -1.30
C PHE A 137 -5.17 -3.24 -0.62
N PHE A 138 -6.35 -3.39 -1.22
CA PHE A 138 -7.62 -3.08 -0.57
C PHE A 138 -8.49 -4.35 -0.55
N PRO A 139 -9.09 -4.72 0.61
CA PRO A 139 -9.09 -4.01 1.90
C PRO A 139 -7.84 -4.22 2.78
N GLY A 140 -6.82 -4.97 2.34
CA GLY A 140 -5.55 -5.10 3.07
C GLY A 140 -5.71 -5.67 4.49
N GLU A 141 -5.09 -5.04 5.49
CA GLU A 141 -5.20 -5.43 6.92
C GLU A 141 -6.55 -5.08 7.57
N LEU A 142 -7.42 -4.31 6.90
CA LEU A 142 -8.69 -3.85 7.47
C LEU A 142 -9.55 -5.00 8.04
N PRO A 143 -9.74 -6.15 7.36
CA PRO A 143 -10.58 -7.22 7.90
C PRO A 143 -10.04 -7.81 9.21
N LEU A 144 -8.72 -7.92 9.34
CA LEU A 144 -8.07 -8.40 10.56
C LEU A 144 -8.29 -7.41 11.71
N ARG A 145 -8.03 -6.12 11.48
CA ARG A 145 -8.21 -5.06 12.49
C ARG A 145 -9.68 -4.91 12.88
N TYR A 146 -10.59 -5.01 11.92
CA TYR A 146 -12.03 -5.03 12.15
C TYR A 146 -12.44 -6.21 13.03
N LYS A 147 -11.96 -7.43 12.76
CA LYS A 147 -12.27 -8.61 13.58
C LYS A 147 -11.81 -8.45 15.02
N ILE A 148 -10.60 -7.90 15.24
CA ILE A 148 -10.11 -7.58 16.58
C ILE A 148 -11.04 -6.57 17.27
N ALA A 149 -11.43 -5.48 16.58
CA ALA A 149 -12.33 -4.48 17.13
C ALA A 149 -13.73 -5.06 17.46
N LYS A 150 -14.26 -5.96 16.62
CA LYS A 150 -15.52 -6.69 16.88
C LYS A 150 -15.43 -7.51 18.16
N ASN A 151 -14.32 -8.22 18.37
CA ASN A 151 -14.09 -9.01 19.59
C ASN A 151 -13.98 -8.11 20.84
N SER A 152 -13.54 -6.85 20.67
CA SER A 152 -13.49 -5.83 21.73
C SER A 152 -14.80 -5.03 21.90
N GLY A 153 -15.90 -5.41 21.22
CA GLY A 153 -17.22 -4.81 21.41
C GLY A 153 -17.66 -3.78 20.37
N TYR A 154 -16.90 -3.57 19.29
CA TYR A 154 -17.33 -2.69 18.19
C TYR A 154 -18.61 -3.22 17.51
N LYS A 155 -19.59 -2.33 17.26
CA LYS A 155 -20.91 -2.71 16.73
C LYS A 155 -21.17 -2.34 15.27
N GLY A 156 -20.39 -1.41 14.70
CA GLY A 156 -20.56 -0.97 13.31
C GLY A 156 -20.15 -2.01 12.27
N SER A 157 -20.44 -1.72 11.00
CA SER A 157 -20.01 -2.51 9.84
C SER A 157 -18.50 -2.34 9.56
N MET A 158 -17.95 -3.15 8.66
CA MET A 158 -16.57 -2.99 8.20
C MET A 158 -16.37 -1.66 7.46
N LEU A 159 -17.41 -1.17 6.77
CA LEU A 159 -17.40 0.15 6.14
C LEU A 159 -17.33 1.27 7.19
N ASP A 160 -18.17 1.20 8.23
CA ASP A 160 -18.14 2.17 9.34
C ASP A 160 -16.76 2.18 10.01
N TYR A 161 -16.17 0.98 10.18
CA TYR A 161 -14.84 0.84 10.74
C TYR A 161 -13.78 1.48 9.83
N LEU A 162 -13.84 1.26 8.52
CA LEU A 162 -12.97 1.94 7.56
C LEU A 162 -13.10 3.47 7.70
N LEU A 163 -14.33 4.00 7.63
CA LEU A 163 -14.58 5.44 7.72
C LEU A 163 -14.05 6.05 9.03
N LEU A 164 -14.27 5.38 10.16
CA LEU A 164 -13.70 5.75 11.45
C LEU A 164 -12.18 5.85 11.36
N LYS A 165 -11.52 4.81 10.85
CA LYS A 165 -10.06 4.71 10.75
C LYS A 165 -9.44 5.67 9.76
N LEU A 166 -10.16 6.06 8.71
CA LEU A 166 -9.73 7.08 7.77
C LEU A 166 -9.81 8.50 8.35
N ASN A 167 -10.64 8.74 9.38
CA ASN A 167 -10.81 10.04 10.01
C ASN A 167 -9.86 10.27 11.20
N GLU A 168 -9.21 9.23 11.70
CA GLU A 168 -8.25 9.32 12.82
C GLU A 168 -6.93 10.02 12.44
N GLN A 169 -6.59 10.15 11.16
CA GLN A 169 -5.36 10.80 10.70
C GLN A 169 -5.58 11.53 9.38
N GLU A 170 -4.93 12.69 9.23
CA GLU A 170 -4.80 13.33 7.92
C GLU A 170 -3.96 12.44 6.99
N ILE A 171 -4.52 12.14 5.82
CA ILE A 171 -3.87 11.30 4.81
C ILE A 171 -3.15 12.24 3.83
N PRO A 172 -1.82 12.10 3.63
CA PRO A 172 -1.02 13.04 2.87
C PRO A 172 -1.24 12.89 1.35
N ILE A 173 -2.38 13.40 0.87
CA ILE A 173 -2.75 13.48 -0.55
C ILE A 173 -2.76 14.95 -0.95
N LYS A 174 -1.99 15.30 -1.98
CA LYS A 174 -1.95 16.66 -2.56
C LYS A 174 -2.22 16.60 -4.07
N LYS A 175 -2.92 17.58 -4.64
CA LYS A 175 -3.04 17.69 -6.10
C LYS A 175 -1.67 18.01 -6.71
N LYS A 176 -1.33 17.39 -7.85
CA LYS A 176 -0.14 17.78 -8.62
C LYS A 176 -0.39 19.13 -9.26
N VAL A 177 0.46 20.11 -8.98
CA VAL A 177 0.45 21.40 -9.69
C VAL A 177 1.13 21.18 -11.03
N ARG A 178 0.35 21.13 -12.13
CA ARG A 178 0.93 21.13 -13.48
C ARG A 178 1.23 22.58 -13.86
N VAL A 179 2.49 22.99 -13.76
CA VAL A 179 2.93 24.24 -14.41
C VAL A 179 2.91 23.98 -15.91
N HIS A 180 2.00 24.66 -16.63
CA HIS A 180 1.92 24.56 -18.08
C HIS A 180 3.23 25.11 -18.69
N GLY A 181 4.09 24.20 -19.16
CA GLY A 181 5.30 24.53 -19.91
C GLY A 181 6.54 24.79 -19.06
N LYS A 182 7.54 23.91 -19.23
CA LYS A 182 8.93 23.93 -18.73
C LYS A 182 9.16 23.54 -17.27
N LYS A 183 9.71 22.32 -17.15
CA LYS A 183 10.45 21.69 -16.03
C LYS A 183 9.79 21.74 -14.65
N ASP A 184 9.51 20.56 -14.12
CA ASP A 184 9.15 20.35 -12.71
C ASP A 184 10.21 21.01 -11.81
N ILE A 185 9.84 22.12 -11.17
CA ILE A 185 10.66 22.73 -10.11
C ILE A 185 10.14 22.19 -8.79
N PHE A 186 10.99 21.39 -8.14
CA PHE A 186 10.79 20.95 -6.77
C PHE A 186 11.07 22.13 -5.83
N VAL A 187 10.03 22.71 -5.22
CA VAL A 187 10.19 23.65 -4.11
C VAL A 187 10.27 22.83 -2.82
N LYS A 188 11.46 22.79 -2.21
CA LYS A 188 11.62 22.37 -0.81
C LYS A 188 11.31 23.55 0.13
N PRO A 189 10.83 23.28 1.36
CA PRO A 189 10.63 24.31 2.38
C PRO A 189 11.94 25.00 2.77
#